data_AF-A0A9D4T625-F1
#
_entry.id   AF-A0A9D4T625-F1
#
_cell.length_a   1.000
_cell.length_b   1.000
_cell.length_c   1.000
_cell.angle_alpha   90.00
_cell.angle_beta   90.00
_cell.angle_gamma   90.00
#
_symmetry.space_group_name_H-M   'P 1'
#
loop_
_entity.id
_entity.type
_entity.pdbx_description
1 polymer ?
#
loop_
_entity_poly.entity_id
_entity_poly.type
_entity_poly.pdbx_seq_one_letter_code
_entity_poly.pdbx_strand_id
1 'polypeptide(L)'
;MEKAVIASYHHITSNDEEPKHSLCPDGPDSWCRLNAAKAKGQPVPKHHYNLPSHVGKALLPIYQRLSDKQLLEWCQRGRTQKNESLHSLIWALTPKERHASLFSIEAAVAEAVLKFNAGCKRTSASILHELCMNPGQKCMQRMEGKDQRCSAASERERASAENVQCVPRERHKGASAPGAY
;
A
#
# COMPACT_ATOMS: atom_id res chain seq x y z
N MET A 1 -8.98 -11.82 -2.38
CA MET A 1 -8.33 -11.27 -1.15
C MET A 1 -9.30 -11.16 0.01
N GLU A 2 -10.57 -10.80 -0.22
CA GLU A 2 -11.64 -10.74 0.80
C GLU A 2 -11.66 -11.96 1.73
N LYS A 3 -11.78 -13.18 1.17
CA LYS A 3 -11.76 -14.43 1.95
C LYS A 3 -10.50 -14.58 2.81
N ALA A 4 -9.34 -14.14 2.33
CA ALA A 4 -8.09 -14.23 3.07
C ALA A 4 -7.99 -13.21 4.23
N VAL A 5 -8.55 -12.00 4.04
CA VAL A 5 -8.64 -10.99 5.12
C VAL A 5 -9.60 -11.45 6.21
N ILE A 6 -10.74 -12.04 5.85
CA ILE A 6 -11.66 -12.60 6.83
C ILE A 6 -11.07 -13.87 7.47
N ALA A 7 -10.33 -14.69 6.72
CA ALA A 7 -9.62 -15.84 7.27
C ALA A 7 -8.63 -15.45 8.37
N SER A 8 -7.91 -14.32 8.25
CA SER A 8 -7.02 -13.87 9.32
C SER A 8 -7.77 -13.43 10.57
N TYR A 9 -8.93 -12.77 10.45
CA TYR A 9 -9.82 -12.49 11.57
C TYR A 9 -10.24 -13.76 12.31
N HIS A 10 -10.71 -14.76 11.57
CA HIS A 10 -11.11 -16.05 12.15
C HIS A 10 -9.92 -16.76 12.79
N HIS A 11 -8.73 -16.69 12.18
CA HIS A 11 -7.51 -17.27 12.72
C HIS A 11 -7.09 -16.65 14.06
N ILE A 12 -7.17 -15.32 14.22
CA ILE A 12 -6.79 -14.64 15.47
C ILE A 12 -7.84 -14.75 16.58
N THR A 13 -9.10 -15.02 16.21
CA THR A 13 -10.22 -15.21 17.16
C THR A 13 -10.54 -16.68 17.43
N SER A 14 -9.79 -17.60 16.82
CA SER A 14 -9.91 -19.04 17.01
C SER A 14 -9.28 -19.46 18.33
N ASN A 15 -9.86 -20.45 18.98
CA ASN A 15 -9.30 -21.08 20.18
C ASN A 15 -9.46 -22.61 20.09
N ASP A 16 -8.96 -23.34 21.10
CA ASP A 16 -9.00 -24.79 21.12
C ASP A 16 -10.44 -25.35 21.23
N GLU A 17 -11.38 -24.58 21.81
CA GLU A 17 -12.79 -24.99 21.99
C GLU A 17 -13.63 -24.73 20.72
N GLU A 18 -13.37 -23.61 20.04
CA GLU A 18 -14.07 -23.13 18.85
C GLU A 18 -13.05 -22.85 17.72
N PRO A 19 -12.57 -23.89 17.03
CA PRO A 19 -11.57 -23.75 15.97
C PRO A 19 -12.17 -23.15 14.69
N LYS A 20 -11.72 -21.94 14.32
CA LYS A 20 -12.23 -21.16 13.17
C LYS A 20 -11.22 -21.10 12.02
N HIS A 21 -10.87 -22.26 11.45
CA HIS A 21 -9.89 -22.36 10.35
C HIS A 21 -10.50 -22.70 8.97
N SER A 22 -11.82 -22.67 8.84
CA SER A 22 -12.54 -23.05 7.61
C SER A 22 -12.26 -22.15 6.41
N LEU A 23 -11.85 -20.91 6.65
CA LEU A 23 -11.52 -19.95 5.59
C LEU A 23 -10.02 -19.89 5.28
N CYS A 24 -9.18 -20.54 6.10
CA CYS A 24 -7.75 -20.66 5.85
C CYS A 24 -7.48 -21.57 4.64
N PRO A 25 -6.35 -21.40 3.94
CA PRO A 25 -5.99 -22.30 2.86
C PRO A 25 -5.70 -23.71 3.39
N ASP A 26 -5.95 -24.70 2.55
CA ASP A 26 -5.66 -26.11 2.84
C ASP A 26 -4.31 -26.55 2.26
N GLY A 27 -3.84 -27.72 2.67
CA GLY A 27 -2.62 -28.34 2.15
C GLY A 27 -1.40 -28.20 3.06
N PRO A 28 -0.33 -28.97 2.77
CA PRO A 28 0.87 -29.06 3.61
C PRO A 28 1.67 -27.75 3.68
N ASP A 29 1.51 -26.89 2.69
CA ASP A 29 2.17 -25.57 2.59
C ASP A 29 1.24 -24.42 3.02
N SER A 30 0.11 -24.74 3.64
CA SER A 30 -0.76 -23.72 4.22
C SER A 30 -0.02 -22.94 5.31
N TRP A 31 -0.19 -21.63 5.31
CA TRP A 31 0.27 -20.79 6.42
C TRP A 31 -0.50 -21.08 7.72
N CYS A 32 -1.70 -21.67 7.62
CA CYS A 32 -2.44 -22.12 8.78
C CYS A 32 -1.84 -23.43 9.29
N ARG A 33 -1.17 -23.35 10.44
CA ARG A 33 -0.49 -24.50 11.07
C ARG A 33 -1.45 -25.66 11.34
N LEU A 34 -2.71 -25.39 11.65
CA LEU A 34 -3.72 -26.42 11.89
C LEU A 34 -4.09 -27.17 10.61
N ASN A 35 -4.37 -26.46 9.51
CA ASN A 35 -4.70 -27.10 8.23
C ASN A 35 -3.46 -27.80 7.63
N ALA A 36 -2.26 -27.22 7.80
CA ALA A 36 -1.01 -27.83 7.39
C ALA A 36 -0.71 -29.12 8.17
N ALA A 37 -0.91 -29.13 9.49
CA ALA A 37 -0.73 -30.33 10.31
C ALA A 37 -1.72 -31.43 9.93
N LYS A 38 -3.00 -31.08 9.69
CA LYS A 38 -4.01 -32.02 9.18
C LYS A 38 -3.59 -32.63 7.84
N ALA A 39 -3.10 -31.82 6.90
CA ALA A 39 -2.64 -32.30 5.60
C ALA A 39 -1.39 -33.20 5.68
N LYS A 40 -0.52 -32.99 6.69
CA LYS A 40 0.70 -33.78 6.93
C LYS A 40 0.49 -34.99 7.85
N GLY A 41 -0.73 -35.20 8.38
CA GLY A 41 -1.00 -36.25 9.37
C GLY A 41 -0.30 -36.03 10.72
N GLN A 42 0.03 -34.78 11.04
CA GLN A 42 0.72 -34.40 12.28
C GLN A 42 -0.28 -34.04 13.39
N PRO A 43 0.12 -34.11 14.67
CA PRO A 43 -0.74 -33.70 15.77
C PRO A 43 -1.14 -32.22 15.63
N VAL A 44 -2.40 -31.93 15.97
CA VAL A 44 -2.96 -30.58 15.87
C VAL A 44 -2.21 -29.65 16.84
N PRO A 45 -1.61 -28.54 16.36
CA PRO A 45 -0.97 -27.57 17.21
C PRO A 45 -1.98 -26.87 18.13
N LYS A 46 -1.60 -26.62 19.39
CA LYS A 46 -2.40 -25.79 20.30
C LYS A 46 -2.50 -24.36 19.79
N HIS A 47 -3.65 -23.72 20.04
CA HIS A 47 -3.81 -22.30 19.74
C HIS A 47 -2.90 -21.47 20.66
N HIS A 48 -2.10 -20.58 20.05
CA HIS A 48 -1.18 -19.72 20.78
C HIS A 48 -1.87 -18.44 21.30
N TYR A 49 -2.96 -18.03 20.66
CA TYR A 49 -3.64 -16.77 20.93
C TYR A 49 -5.07 -17.06 21.36
N ASN A 50 -5.48 -16.48 22.49
CA ASN A 50 -6.88 -16.49 22.92
C ASN A 50 -7.31 -15.04 23.14
N LEU A 51 -7.90 -14.45 22.09
CA LEU A 51 -8.34 -13.07 22.13
C LEU A 51 -9.66 -12.99 22.92
N PRO A 52 -9.82 -12.09 23.89
CA PRO A 52 -11.09 -11.93 24.59
C PRO A 52 -12.23 -11.62 23.61
N SER A 53 -13.41 -12.22 23.84
CA SER A 53 -14.56 -12.11 22.94
C SER A 53 -14.94 -10.66 22.61
N HIS A 54 -14.85 -9.74 23.58
CA HIS A 54 -15.16 -8.32 23.36
C HIS A 54 -14.17 -7.64 22.41
N VAL A 55 -12.89 -8.01 22.43
CA VAL A 55 -11.87 -7.50 21.50
C VAL A 55 -12.14 -8.03 20.10
N GLY A 56 -12.44 -9.33 19.95
CA GLY A 56 -12.82 -9.92 18.67
C GLY A 56 -14.02 -9.20 18.04
N LYS A 57 -15.07 -8.95 18.83
CA LYS A 57 -16.26 -8.20 18.38
C LYS A 57 -15.93 -6.78 17.93
N ALA A 58 -15.04 -6.08 18.64
CA ALA A 58 -14.59 -4.74 18.25
C ALA A 58 -13.74 -4.74 16.97
N LEU A 59 -12.99 -5.81 16.70
CA LEU A 59 -12.17 -5.96 15.51
C LEU A 59 -12.98 -6.34 14.26
N LEU A 60 -14.07 -7.08 14.42
CA LEU A 60 -14.90 -7.53 13.29
C LEU A 60 -15.27 -6.42 12.29
N PRO A 61 -15.83 -5.25 12.70
CA PRO A 61 -16.17 -4.19 11.74
C PRO A 61 -14.94 -3.64 11.00
N ILE A 62 -13.76 -3.66 11.63
CA ILE A 62 -12.51 -3.24 11.00
C ILE A 62 -12.13 -4.23 9.89
N TYR A 63 -12.17 -5.53 10.19
CA TYR A 63 -11.89 -6.58 9.20
C TYR A 63 -12.90 -6.61 8.06
N GLN A 64 -14.18 -6.37 8.34
CA GLN A 64 -15.22 -6.24 7.30
C GLN A 64 -14.94 -5.07 6.37
N ARG A 65 -14.53 -3.92 6.91
CA ARG A 65 -14.12 -2.76 6.10
C ARG A 65 -12.86 -3.05 5.29
N LEU A 66 -11.88 -3.77 5.87
CA LEU A 66 -10.66 -4.17 5.17
C LEU A 66 -10.90 -5.23 4.10
N SER A 67 -11.98 -6.01 4.22
CA SER A 67 -12.39 -7.01 3.23
C SER A 67 -13.21 -6.42 2.07
N ASP A 68 -13.53 -5.13 2.11
CA ASP A 68 -14.28 -4.45 1.05
C ASP A 68 -13.61 -4.62 -0.31
N LYS A 69 -14.39 -5.01 -1.32
CA LYS A 69 -13.86 -5.35 -2.64
C LYS A 69 -13.30 -4.12 -3.34
N GLN A 70 -13.95 -2.97 -3.23
CA GLN A 70 -13.46 -1.74 -3.86
C GLN A 70 -12.12 -1.32 -3.24
N LEU A 71 -12.02 -1.35 -1.91
CA LEU A 71 -10.78 -1.09 -1.20
C LEU A 71 -9.66 -2.05 -1.63
N LEU A 72 -9.94 -3.35 -1.69
CA LEU A 72 -8.95 -4.36 -2.08
C LEU A 72 -8.51 -4.24 -3.53
N GLU A 73 -9.42 -3.92 -4.46
CA GLU A 73 -9.08 -3.64 -5.86
C GLU A 73 -8.17 -2.41 -5.98
N TRP A 74 -8.41 -1.38 -5.16
CA TRP A 74 -7.54 -0.21 -5.10
C TRP A 74 -6.16 -0.54 -4.55
N CYS A 75 -6.09 -1.31 -3.46
CA CYS A 75 -4.84 -1.76 -2.87
C CYS A 75 -4.03 -2.64 -3.84
N GLN A 76 -4.69 -3.50 -4.61
CA GLN A 76 -4.03 -4.42 -5.54
C GLN A 76 -3.33 -3.69 -6.69
N ARG A 77 -3.81 -2.50 -7.09
CA ARG A 77 -3.20 -1.68 -8.15
C ARG A 77 -1.86 -1.03 -7.74
N GLY A 78 -1.34 -1.33 -6.54
CA GLY A 78 -0.06 -0.77 -6.07
C GLY A 78 -0.07 0.75 -6.02
N ARG A 79 -1.27 1.36 -5.94
CA ARG A 79 -1.41 2.80 -5.75
C ARG A 79 -1.07 3.07 -4.28
N THR A 80 0.22 3.18 -4.02
CA THR A 80 0.79 3.58 -2.73
C THR A 80 0.05 4.80 -2.20
N GLN A 81 -0.12 4.87 -0.87
CA GLN A 81 -0.50 6.10 -0.20
C GLN A 81 0.47 7.21 -0.64
N LYS A 82 0.03 8.07 -1.55
CA LYS A 82 0.85 9.11 -2.20
C LYS A 82 1.17 10.30 -1.28
N ASN A 83 0.93 10.18 0.01
CA ASN A 83 1.13 11.29 0.95
C ASN A 83 2.62 11.55 1.18
N GLU A 84 3.47 10.52 1.18
CA GLU A 84 4.91 10.67 1.44
C GLU A 84 5.63 11.46 0.33
N SER A 85 5.26 11.25 -0.93
CA SER A 85 5.87 11.96 -2.05
C SER A 85 5.46 13.44 -2.11
N LEU A 86 4.22 13.78 -1.74
CA LEU A 86 3.80 15.18 -1.59
C LEU A 86 4.52 15.84 -0.40
N HIS A 87 4.58 15.18 0.76
CA HIS A 87 5.30 15.70 1.92
C HIS A 87 6.78 15.94 1.61
N SER A 88 7.40 15.06 0.82
CA SER A 88 8.80 15.22 0.39
C SER A 88 8.99 16.49 -0.47
N LEU A 89 8.02 16.85 -1.31
CA LEU A 89 8.05 18.11 -2.07
C LEU A 89 7.87 19.33 -1.16
N ILE A 90 6.95 19.26 -0.20
CA ILE A 90 6.75 20.34 0.78
C ILE A 90 8.04 20.57 1.57
N TRP A 91 8.68 19.52 2.08
CA TRP A 91 9.92 19.65 2.86
C TRP A 91 11.13 20.07 2.01
N ALA A 92 11.13 19.77 0.71
CA ALA A 92 12.16 20.27 -0.20
C ALA A 92 12.05 21.80 -0.44
N LEU A 93 10.86 22.38 -0.30
CA LEU A 93 10.62 23.82 -0.41
C LEU A 93 10.76 24.52 0.95
N THR A 94 10.20 23.91 2.01
CA THR A 94 10.25 24.40 3.39
C THR A 94 10.77 23.30 4.31
N PRO A 95 12.10 23.24 4.52
CA PRO A 95 12.71 22.28 5.44
C PRO A 95 12.18 22.46 6.87
N LYS A 96 12.00 21.37 7.60
CA LYS A 96 11.44 21.39 8.96
C LYS A 96 12.36 22.10 9.96
N GLU A 97 13.64 22.14 9.65
CA GLU A 97 14.71 22.65 10.50
C GLU A 97 14.81 24.19 10.42
N ARG A 98 13.99 24.84 9.58
CA ARG A 98 14.01 26.30 9.40
C ARG A 98 12.66 26.90 9.75
N HIS A 99 12.70 27.99 10.50
CA HIS A 99 11.53 28.83 10.71
C HIS A 99 11.16 29.56 9.41
N ALA A 100 9.87 29.62 9.09
CA ALA A 100 9.32 30.34 7.97
C ALA A 100 8.04 31.05 8.41
N SER A 101 7.68 32.14 7.73
CA SER A 101 6.40 32.80 7.96
C SER A 101 5.24 31.93 7.45
N LEU A 102 4.02 32.18 7.96
CA LEU A 102 2.81 31.48 7.49
C LEU A 102 2.67 31.61 5.98
N PHE A 103 2.83 32.82 5.45
CA PHE A 103 2.74 33.10 4.02
C PHE A 103 3.73 32.26 3.18
N SER A 104 4.99 32.14 3.64
CA SER A 104 5.99 31.33 2.95
C SER A 104 5.62 29.84 2.94
N ILE A 105 5.05 29.34 4.05
CA ILE A 105 4.58 27.95 4.14
C ILE A 105 3.40 27.72 3.20
N GLU A 106 2.41 28.62 3.18
CA GLU A 106 1.24 28.53 2.30
C GLU A 106 1.65 28.54 0.82
N ALA A 107 2.57 29.45 0.44
CA ALA A 107 3.11 29.51 -0.92
C ALA A 107 3.86 28.23 -1.30
N ALA A 108 4.70 27.71 -0.41
CA ALA A 108 5.44 26.48 -0.63
C ALA A 108 4.52 25.26 -0.77
N VAL A 109 3.47 25.16 0.05
CA VAL A 109 2.48 24.08 -0.05
C VAL A 109 1.70 24.19 -1.36
N ALA A 110 1.26 25.39 -1.76
CA ALA A 110 0.59 25.59 -3.03
C ALA A 110 1.48 25.20 -4.22
N GLU A 111 2.75 25.62 -4.21
CA GLU A 111 3.72 25.24 -5.24
C GLU A 111 3.99 23.72 -5.24
N ALA A 112 4.11 23.09 -4.07
CA ALA A 112 4.29 21.64 -3.97
C ALA A 112 3.10 20.87 -4.57
N VAL A 113 1.86 21.29 -4.29
CA VAL A 113 0.64 20.70 -4.84
C VAL A 113 0.60 20.85 -6.37
N LEU A 114 0.98 22.03 -6.89
CA LEU A 114 1.06 22.25 -8.34
C LEU A 114 2.12 21.34 -8.97
N LYS A 115 3.34 21.28 -8.42
CA LYS A 115 4.42 20.41 -8.92
C LYS A 115 4.03 18.94 -8.89
N PHE A 116 3.37 18.50 -7.82
CA PHE A 116 2.94 17.12 -7.65
C PHE A 116 1.93 16.68 -8.71
N ASN A 117 0.97 17.55 -9.04
CA ASN A 117 -0.13 17.22 -9.95
C ASN A 117 0.19 17.52 -11.42
N ALA A 118 0.90 18.62 -11.70
CA ALA A 118 1.13 19.12 -13.06
C ALA A 118 2.59 19.01 -13.53
N GLY A 119 3.52 18.63 -12.65
CA GLY A 119 4.96 18.61 -12.92
C GLY A 119 5.64 19.96 -12.69
N CYS A 120 6.96 19.92 -12.52
CA CYS A 120 7.84 21.07 -12.31
C CYS A 120 7.84 22.01 -13.50
N LYS A 121 7.92 21.49 -14.74
CA LYS A 121 8.01 22.30 -15.96
C LYS A 121 6.79 23.21 -16.11
N ARG A 122 5.60 22.63 -16.05
CA ARG A 122 4.33 23.37 -16.18
C ARG A 122 4.14 24.34 -15.02
N THR A 123 4.37 23.89 -13.79
CA THR A 123 4.23 24.74 -12.60
C THR A 123 5.14 25.96 -12.66
N SER A 124 6.44 25.77 -12.95
CA SER A 124 7.38 26.89 -13.04
C SER A 124 7.05 27.84 -14.19
N ALA A 125 6.60 27.33 -15.34
CA ALA A 125 6.18 28.18 -16.44
C ALA A 125 4.96 29.03 -16.08
N SER A 126 3.94 28.43 -15.46
CA SER A 126 2.73 29.14 -15.03
C SER A 126 3.03 30.20 -13.99
N ILE A 127 3.80 29.88 -12.94
CA ILE A 127 4.16 30.85 -11.89
C ILE A 127 4.97 32.01 -12.48
N LEU A 128 5.97 31.72 -13.32
CA LEU A 128 6.79 32.78 -13.92
C LEU A 128 5.95 33.68 -14.84
N HIS A 129 5.04 33.10 -15.63
CA HIS A 129 4.15 33.87 -16.50
C HIS A 129 3.22 34.80 -15.71
N GLU A 130 2.61 34.34 -14.61
CA GLU A 130 1.80 35.17 -13.72
C GLU A 130 2.61 36.31 -13.07
N LEU A 131 3.91 36.09 -12.83
CA LEU A 131 4.83 37.11 -12.35
C LEU A 131 5.40 37.99 -13.49
N CYS A 132 4.81 37.94 -14.69
CA CYS A 132 5.25 38.66 -15.89
C CYS A 132 6.71 38.36 -16.29
N MET A 133 7.20 37.16 -16.00
CA MET A 133 8.53 36.69 -16.35
C MET A 133 8.47 35.59 -17.40
N ASN A 134 9.31 35.71 -18.43
CA ASN A 134 9.47 34.66 -19.43
C ASN A 134 10.52 33.63 -18.97
N PRO A 135 10.16 32.34 -18.83
CA PRO A 135 11.12 31.32 -18.45
C PRO A 135 12.16 31.11 -19.54
N GLY A 136 13.45 31.25 -19.20
CA GLY A 136 14.54 30.95 -20.13
C GLY A 136 14.61 29.47 -20.51
N GLN A 137 15.09 29.16 -21.72
CA GLN A 137 15.16 27.79 -22.25
C GLN A 137 15.90 26.81 -21.32
N LYS A 138 17.03 27.23 -20.74
CA LYS A 138 17.81 26.41 -19.80
C LYS A 138 17.04 26.09 -18.51
N CYS A 139 16.22 27.03 -18.04
CA CYS A 139 15.35 26.81 -16.88
C CYS A 139 14.32 25.73 -17.20
N MET A 140 13.65 25.84 -18.34
CA MET A 140 12.65 24.88 -18.79
C MET A 140 13.22 23.47 -18.99
N GLN A 141 14.40 23.35 -19.60
CA GLN A 141 15.10 22.07 -19.74
C GLN A 141 15.44 21.44 -18.38
N ARG A 142 15.86 22.25 -17.40
CA ARG A 142 16.16 21.75 -16.05
C ARG A 142 14.91 21.24 -15.34
N MET A 143 13.77 21.93 -15.49
CA MET A 143 12.50 21.51 -14.88
C MET A 143 11.96 20.25 -15.57
N GLU A 144 12.05 20.16 -16.89
CA GLU A 144 11.71 18.94 -17.64
C GLU A 144 12.55 17.74 -17.21
N GLY A 145 13.86 17.94 -17.05
CA GLY A 145 14.73 16.90 -16.53
C GLY A 145 14.39 16.46 -15.10
N LYS A 146 13.83 17.35 -14.26
CA LYS A 146 13.30 16.95 -12.94
C LYS A 146 12.07 16.05 -13.09
N ASP A 147 11.14 16.42 -13.96
CA ASP A 147 9.91 15.66 -14.20
C ASP A 147 10.21 14.25 -14.75
N GLN A 148 11.16 14.16 -15.68
CA GLN A 148 11.63 12.88 -16.22
C GLN A 148 12.25 11.99 -15.13
N ARG A 149 13.10 12.55 -14.25
CA ARG A 149 13.70 11.79 -13.14
C ARG A 149 12.63 11.29 -12.16
N CYS A 150 11.66 12.12 -11.80
CA CYS A 150 10.57 11.73 -10.92
C CYS A 150 9.70 10.63 -11.53
N SER A 151 9.40 10.73 -12.82
CA SER A 151 8.61 9.72 -13.54
C SER A 151 9.35 8.39 -13.62
N ALA A 152 10.63 8.41 -14.01
CA ALA A 152 11.47 7.21 -14.07
C ALA A 152 11.65 6.55 -12.69
N ALA A 153 11.81 7.34 -11.62
CA ALA A 153 11.87 6.81 -10.27
C ALA A 153 10.53 6.14 -9.86
N SER A 154 9.40 6.77 -10.18
CA SER A 154 8.08 6.18 -9.93
C SER A 154 7.85 4.89 -10.72
N GLU A 155 8.34 4.80 -11.95
CA GLU A 155 8.24 3.58 -12.76
C GLU A 155 9.09 2.45 -12.18
N ARG A 156 10.31 2.75 -11.73
CA ARG A 156 11.18 1.77 -11.05
C ARG A 156 10.56 1.25 -9.76
N GLU A 157 10.00 2.13 -8.94
CA GLU A 157 9.27 1.75 -7.72
C GLU A 157 8.06 0.86 -8.03
N ARG A 158 7.29 1.20 -9.07
CA ARG A 158 6.16 0.36 -9.51
C ARG A 158 6.62 -1.01 -10.00
N ALA A 159 7.65 -1.07 -10.83
CA ALA A 159 8.22 -2.34 -11.32
C ALA A 159 8.75 -3.21 -10.17
N SER A 160 9.39 -2.60 -9.16
CA SER A 160 9.81 -3.30 -7.95
C SER A 160 8.62 -3.84 -7.15
N ALA A 161 7.58 -3.03 -6.97
CA ALA A 161 6.36 -3.44 -6.27
C ALA A 161 5.58 -4.54 -7.01
N GLU A 162 5.53 -4.50 -8.34
CA GLU A 162 4.94 -5.54 -9.19
C GLU A 162 5.70 -6.87 -9.03
N ASN A 163 7.03 -6.84 -9.03
CA ASN A 163 7.85 -8.02 -8.75
C ASN A 163 7.55 -8.61 -7.36
N VAL A 164 7.39 -7.76 -6.33
CA VAL A 164 7.00 -8.19 -4.98
C VAL A 164 5.58 -8.78 -4.95
N GLN A 165 4.65 -8.33 -5.78
CA GLN A 165 3.28 -8.86 -5.88
C GLN A 165 3.19 -10.17 -6.69
N CYS A 166 4.09 -10.41 -7.64
CA CYS A 166 4.16 -11.66 -8.39
C CYS A 166 4.59 -12.84 -7.51
N VAL A 167 5.49 -12.62 -6.55
CA VAL A 167 6.01 -13.67 -5.64
C VAL A 167 4.90 -14.35 -4.80
N PRO A 168 3.92 -13.63 -4.20
CA PRO A 168 2.76 -14.25 -3.56
C PRO A 168 1.81 -14.98 -4.53
N ARG A 169 1.64 -14.48 -5.76
CA ARG A 169 0.71 -15.08 -6.74
C ARG A 169 1.10 -16.50 -7.12
N GLU A 170 2.39 -16.80 -7.24
CA GLU A 170 2.87 -18.16 -7.52
C GLU A 170 2.59 -19.12 -6.36
N ARG A 171 2.71 -18.67 -5.11
CA ARG A 171 2.37 -19.48 -3.92
C ARG A 171 0.89 -19.84 -3.85
N HIS A 172 0.01 -18.95 -4.30
CA HIS A 172 -1.44 -19.22 -4.33
C HIS A 172 -1.88 -20.10 -5.51
N LYS A 173 -1.17 -20.08 -6.65
CA LYS A 173 -1.48 -20.96 -7.80
C LYS A 173 -1.18 -22.43 -7.51
N GLY A 174 -0.21 -22.74 -6.64
CA GLY A 174 0.08 -24.10 -6.21
C GLY A 174 -1.03 -24.78 -5.38
N ALA A 175 -2.01 -24.03 -4.89
CA ALA A 175 -3.12 -24.55 -4.07
C ALA A 175 -4.43 -24.78 -4.85
N SER A 176 -4.44 -24.59 -6.18
CA SER A 176 -5.59 -24.88 -7.04
C SER A 176 -5.18 -25.75 -8.23
N ALA A 177 -4.68 -26.95 -7.94
CA ALA A 177 -4.76 -28.06 -8.88
C ALA A 177 -5.99 -28.90 -8.49
N PRO A 178 -7.05 -28.97 -9.33
CA PRO A 178 -8.14 -29.89 -9.08
C PRO A 178 -7.64 -31.33 -9.28
N GLY A 179 -7.68 -32.13 -8.22
CA GLY A 179 -7.51 -33.58 -8.32
C GLY A 179 -8.65 -34.14 -9.16
N ALA A 180 -8.32 -34.59 -10.37
CA ALA A 180 -9.13 -35.52 -11.13
C ALA A 180 -8.77 -36.94 -10.69
N TYR A 181 -9.82 -37.77 -10.60
CA TYR A 181 -9.92 -39.17 -10.13
C TYR A 181 -10.23 -39.37 -8.65
#